data_AF-A0A934YV37-F1
#
_entry.id   AF-A0A934YV37-F1
#
_cell.length_a   1.000
_cell.length_b   1.000
_cell.length_c   1.000
_cell.angle_alpha   90.00
_cell.angle_beta   90.00
_cell.angle_gamma   90.00
#
_symmetry.space_group_name_H-M   'P 1'
#
loop_
_entity.id
_entity.type
_entity.pdbx_description
1 polymer ?
#
loop_
_entity_poly.entity_id
_entity_poly.type
_entity_poly.pdbx_seq_one_letter_code
_entity_poly.pdbx_strand_id
1 'polypeptide(L)'
;MVPYVDDKFSTFDIKAFDQERVDRKRVIQKDGMYIEEEIQSYGYIRRTYHNDSYFKVNEKYYATGGIKTRALLFNSGSERGFRYEFNERGSVVSREDTDTGYSFTWDDVIAYCNDRAIPLVKGYVHGGWQTMINKNKNDEGIAVWVVTWKKGLSRLEEITLDGATGELLNTRDLEFVDP
;
A
#
# COMPACT_ATOMS: atom_id res chain seq x y z
N MET A 1 -13.65 0.12 6.28
CA MET A 1 -13.52 1.56 5.96
C MET A 1 -12.47 1.76 4.86
N VAL A 2 -12.48 2.88 4.13
CA VAL A 2 -11.37 3.32 3.27
C VAL A 2 -10.81 4.63 3.86
N PRO A 3 -9.54 4.68 4.31
CA PRO A 3 -8.93 5.89 4.84
C PRO A 3 -8.89 7.00 3.80
N TYR A 4 -8.97 8.25 4.26
CA TYR A 4 -8.90 9.43 3.42
C TYR A 4 -7.49 10.01 3.39
N VAL A 5 -7.09 10.52 2.22
CA VAL A 5 -5.82 11.21 1.98
C VAL A 5 -6.09 12.52 1.27
N ASP A 6 -5.47 13.61 1.74
CA ASP A 6 -5.53 14.94 1.12
C ASP A 6 -4.13 15.51 0.83
N ASP A 7 -4.15 16.68 0.19
CA ASP A 7 -2.97 17.45 -0.20
C ASP A 7 -2.48 18.42 0.88
N LYS A 8 -2.90 18.25 2.14
CA LYS A 8 -2.49 19.16 3.22
C LYS A 8 -1.09 18.84 3.71
N PHE A 9 -0.28 19.89 3.80
CA PHE A 9 1.03 19.80 4.40
C PHE A 9 0.97 19.28 5.85
N SER A 10 1.92 18.44 6.22
CA SER A 10 2.09 17.94 7.59
C SER A 10 3.57 17.77 7.92
N THR A 11 3.86 17.64 9.21
CA THR A 11 5.22 17.43 9.71
C THR A 11 5.29 16.17 10.55
N PHE A 12 6.44 15.52 10.50
CA PHE A 12 6.82 14.42 11.37
C PHE A 12 7.32 14.95 12.72
N ASP A 13 6.83 14.39 13.83
CA ASP A 13 7.30 14.75 15.17
C ASP A 13 8.59 14.00 15.49
N ILE A 14 9.71 14.55 15.01
CA ILE A 14 11.04 13.97 15.17
C ILE A 14 11.39 13.82 16.65
N LYS A 15 11.02 14.78 17.49
CA LYS A 15 11.37 14.77 18.91
C LYS A 15 10.65 13.62 19.64
N ALA A 16 9.35 13.48 19.44
CA ALA A 16 8.61 12.36 20.03
C ALA A 16 9.11 11.01 19.50
N PHE A 17 9.42 10.95 18.20
CA PHE A 17 9.98 9.75 17.59
C PHE A 17 11.33 9.35 18.20
N ASP A 18 12.27 10.27 18.34
CA ASP A 18 13.60 9.98 18.90
C ASP A 18 13.55 9.60 20.38
N GLN A 19 12.56 10.08 21.13
CA GLN A 19 12.38 9.74 22.54
C GLN A 19 11.81 8.33 22.76
N GLU A 20 11.00 7.84 21.82
CA GLU A 20 10.21 6.62 22.00
C GLU A 20 10.63 5.47 21.06
N ARG A 21 11.48 5.72 20.06
CA ARG A 21 11.93 4.69 19.13
C ARG A 21 12.74 3.61 19.82
N VAL A 22 12.57 2.38 19.35
CA VAL A 22 13.47 1.27 19.60
C VAL A 22 14.23 1.03 18.29
N ASP A 23 15.56 1.10 18.35
CA ASP A 23 16.42 1.15 17.17
C ASP A 23 15.98 2.24 16.19
N ARG A 24 15.56 1.86 14.99
CA ARG A 24 15.17 2.80 13.91
C ARG A 24 13.66 2.96 13.77
N LYS A 25 12.87 2.40 14.69
CA LYS A 25 11.42 2.27 14.54
C LYS A 25 10.67 2.64 15.82
N ARG A 26 9.50 3.25 15.64
CA ARG A 26 8.51 3.49 16.70
C ARG A 26 7.18 2.90 16.28
N VAL A 27 6.47 2.29 17.22
CA VAL A 27 5.15 1.71 17.00
C VAL A 27 4.17 2.33 17.98
N ILE A 28 3.03 2.79 17.46
CA ILE A 28 1.95 3.38 18.25
C ILE A 28 0.68 2.59 17.94
N GLN A 29 0.01 2.11 18.99
CA GLN A 29 -1.32 1.51 18.88
C GLN A 29 -2.32 2.42 19.58
N LYS A 30 -3.27 2.97 18.83
CA LYS A 30 -4.23 3.93 19.36
C LYS A 30 -5.52 3.92 18.54
N ASP A 31 -6.67 3.93 19.21
CA ASP A 31 -7.99 4.11 18.60
C ASP A 31 -8.27 3.20 17.38
N GLY A 32 -7.91 1.92 17.49
CA GLY A 32 -8.10 0.95 16.39
C GLY A 32 -7.14 1.13 15.21
N MET A 33 -6.08 1.90 15.39
CA MET A 33 -5.00 2.08 14.43
C MET A 33 -3.69 1.48 14.93
N TYR A 34 -2.92 0.97 13.98
CA TYR A 34 -1.52 0.61 14.17
C TYR A 34 -0.68 1.56 13.32
N ILE A 35 0.18 2.35 13.96
CA ILE A 35 1.06 3.31 13.31
C ILE A 35 2.49 2.84 13.48
N GLU A 36 3.19 2.71 12.36
CA GLU A 36 4.62 2.42 12.32
C GLU A 36 5.36 3.63 11.76
N GLU A 37 6.35 4.10 12.51
CA GLU A 37 7.25 5.16 12.11
C GLU A 37 8.67 4.62 12.01
N GLU A 38 9.45 5.01 11.01
CA GLU A 38 10.79 4.48 10.78
C GLU A 38 11.74 5.49 10.12
N ILE A 39 13.03 5.44 10.47
CA ILE A 39 14.10 6.20 9.82
C ILE A 39 14.50 5.55 8.49
N GLN A 40 14.48 6.32 7.42
CA GLN A 40 14.90 5.94 6.07
C GLN A 40 16.07 6.82 5.59
N SER A 41 16.77 6.41 4.53
CA SER A 41 17.89 7.19 3.99
C SER A 41 17.51 8.61 3.55
N TYR A 42 16.23 8.83 3.21
CA TYR A 42 15.68 10.12 2.78
C TYR A 42 15.00 10.92 3.90
N GLY A 43 14.97 10.43 5.14
CA GLY A 43 14.23 11.04 6.25
C GLY A 43 13.42 10.00 7.03
N TYR A 44 12.10 10.13 7.01
CA TYR A 44 11.19 9.28 7.80
C TYR A 44 10.06 8.71 6.95
N ILE A 45 9.48 7.61 7.43
CA ILE A 45 8.23 7.07 6.89
C ILE A 45 7.26 6.83 8.04
N ARG A 46 5.97 7.12 7.81
CA ARG A 46 4.85 6.74 8.68
C ARG A 46 3.87 5.90 7.88
N ARG A 47 3.50 4.75 8.42
CA ARG A 47 2.50 3.83 7.87
C ARG A 47 1.37 3.71 8.89
N THR A 48 0.18 4.16 8.52
CA THR A 48 -1.01 4.12 9.39
C THR A 48 -1.99 3.07 8.88
N TYR A 49 -2.13 1.98 9.61
CA TYR A 49 -3.05 0.89 9.33
C TYR A 49 -4.32 1.05 10.17
N HIS A 50 -5.48 0.94 9.55
CA HIS A 50 -6.77 0.89 10.24
C HIS A 50 -7.24 -0.56 10.31
N ASN A 51 -7.63 -1.04 11.50
CA ASN A 51 -7.94 -2.45 11.74
C ASN A 51 -9.07 -3.01 10.85
N ASP A 52 -9.97 -2.17 10.36
CA ASP A 52 -11.13 -2.54 9.53
C ASP A 52 -10.96 -2.18 8.04
N SER A 53 -9.74 -1.89 7.61
CA SER A 53 -9.40 -1.43 6.25
C SER A 53 -8.40 -2.36 5.56
N TYR A 54 -8.61 -2.59 4.27
CA TYR A 54 -7.62 -3.21 3.37
C TYR A 54 -6.53 -2.26 2.92
N PHE A 55 -6.66 -0.98 3.27
CA PHE A 55 -5.77 0.10 2.87
C PHE A 55 -5.14 0.77 4.09
N LYS A 56 -3.90 1.25 3.89
CA LYS A 56 -3.12 2.04 4.83
C LYS A 56 -2.78 3.39 4.22
N VAL A 57 -2.60 4.39 5.08
CA VAL A 57 -1.99 5.65 4.67
C VAL A 57 -0.47 5.51 4.75
N ASN A 58 0.23 5.85 3.67
CA ASN A 58 1.68 5.84 3.61
C ASN A 58 2.20 7.25 3.39
N GLU A 59 2.96 7.75 4.36
CA GLU A 59 3.54 9.08 4.35
C GLU A 59 5.06 8.99 4.44
N LYS A 60 5.75 9.67 3.53
CA LYS A 60 7.21 9.83 3.59
C LYS A 60 7.52 11.27 3.91
N TYR A 61 8.55 11.50 4.70
CA TYR A 61 8.96 12.82 5.17
C TYR A 61 10.43 13.04 4.87
N TYR A 62 10.79 14.28 4.60
CA TYR A 62 12.17 14.73 4.52
C TYR A 62 12.86 14.61 5.88
N ALA A 63 14.19 14.63 5.92
CA ALA A 63 14.96 14.63 7.17
C ALA A 63 14.65 15.85 8.07
N THR A 64 14.18 16.95 7.48
CA THR A 64 13.67 18.13 8.19
C THR A 64 12.31 17.91 8.85
N GLY A 65 11.63 16.80 8.56
CA GLY A 65 10.32 16.44 9.07
C GLY A 65 9.15 16.89 8.19
N GLY A 66 9.35 17.73 7.17
CA GLY A 66 8.27 18.10 6.24
C GLY A 66 7.78 16.89 5.43
N ILE A 67 6.46 16.78 5.19
CA ILE A 67 5.91 15.74 4.32
C ILE A 67 6.54 15.84 2.93
N LYS A 68 6.92 14.68 2.38
CA LYS A 68 7.52 14.51 1.06
C LYS A 68 6.55 13.85 0.09
N THR A 69 5.89 12.76 0.52
CA THR A 69 4.85 12.10 -0.28
C THR A 69 3.75 11.58 0.62
N ARG A 70 2.50 11.60 0.13
CA ARG A 70 1.36 10.93 0.76
C ARG A 70 0.54 10.18 -0.28
N ALA A 71 0.20 8.93 0.04
CA ALA A 71 -0.68 8.11 -0.76
C ALA A 71 -1.45 7.10 0.11
N LEU A 72 -2.59 6.64 -0.40
CA LEU A 72 -3.33 5.51 0.14
C LEU A 72 -2.84 4.23 -0.57
N LEU A 73 -2.45 3.19 0.16
CA LEU A 73 -1.94 1.94 -0.42
C LEU A 73 -2.76 0.76 0.07
N PHE A 74 -2.94 -0.26 -0.77
CA PHE A 74 -3.37 -1.58 -0.31
C PHE A 74 -2.33 -2.11 0.70
N ASN A 75 -2.78 -2.78 1.76
CA ASN A 75 -1.91 -3.15 2.88
C ASN A 75 -0.67 -3.92 2.44
N SER A 76 -0.81 -4.76 1.40
CA SER A 76 0.27 -5.50 0.76
C SER A 76 0.30 -5.27 -0.75
N GLY A 77 0.18 -4.01 -1.20
CA GLY A 77 0.02 -3.74 -2.62
C GLY A 77 0.21 -2.29 -3.04
N SER A 78 -0.35 -1.98 -4.22
CA SER A 78 -0.18 -0.68 -4.87
C SER A 78 -1.07 0.44 -4.30
N GLU A 79 -0.83 1.65 -4.79
CA GLU A 79 -1.55 2.88 -4.44
C GLU A 79 -3.01 2.85 -4.96
N ARG A 80 -3.91 3.50 -4.23
CA ARG A 80 -5.33 3.75 -4.57
C ARG A 80 -5.55 5.26 -4.66
N GLY A 81 -6.18 5.72 -5.73
CA GLY A 81 -6.52 7.12 -5.94
C GLY A 81 -5.30 8.00 -6.14
N PHE A 82 -5.26 9.16 -5.47
CA PHE A 82 -4.20 10.15 -5.69
C PHE A 82 -2.95 9.90 -4.85
N ARG A 83 -1.79 10.06 -5.49
CA ARG A 83 -0.50 10.28 -4.84
C ARG A 83 -0.14 11.76 -4.90
N TYR A 84 0.26 12.31 -3.76
CA TYR A 84 0.73 13.69 -3.65
C TYR A 84 2.22 13.72 -3.34
N GLU A 85 2.94 14.61 -4.01
CA GLU A 85 4.33 14.92 -3.70
C GLU A 85 4.48 16.39 -3.34
N PHE A 86 5.30 16.65 -2.33
CA PHE A 86 5.53 17.98 -1.78
C PHE A 86 7.01 18.33 -1.89
N ASN A 87 7.32 19.60 -2.07
CA ASN A 87 8.68 20.08 -1.88
C ASN A 87 8.98 20.35 -0.39
N GLU A 88 10.24 20.62 -0.05
CA GLU A 88 10.65 20.90 1.33
C GLU A 88 10.02 22.17 1.95
N ARG A 89 9.45 23.06 1.12
CA ARG A 89 8.70 24.25 1.57
C ARG A 89 7.23 23.94 1.87
N GLY A 90 6.79 22.72 1.59
CA GLY A 90 5.43 22.23 1.85
C GLY A 90 4.41 22.50 0.75
N SER A 91 4.83 22.95 -0.43
CA SER A 91 3.93 23.09 -1.58
C SER A 91 3.82 21.77 -2.34
N VAL A 92 2.62 21.45 -2.81
CA VAL A 92 2.38 20.30 -3.71
C VAL A 92 3.08 20.58 -5.04
N VAL A 93 3.97 19.67 -5.45
CA VAL A 93 4.70 19.74 -6.72
C VAL A 93 4.22 18.69 -7.73
N SER A 94 3.55 17.64 -7.25
CA SER A 94 2.94 16.61 -8.10
C SER A 94 1.67 16.07 -7.47
N ARG A 95 0.69 15.78 -8.33
CA ARG A 95 -0.53 15.04 -8.03
C ARG A 95 -0.76 14.07 -9.16
N GLU A 96 -0.71 12.78 -8.85
CA GLU A 96 -0.91 11.71 -9.82
C GLU A 96 -2.14 10.88 -9.47
N ASP A 97 -3.01 10.64 -10.45
CA ASP A 97 -4.08 9.66 -10.32
C ASP A 97 -3.54 8.26 -10.62
N THR A 98 -3.30 7.50 -9.55
CA THR A 98 -2.74 6.14 -9.66
C THR A 98 -3.76 5.12 -10.15
N ASP A 99 -5.05 5.47 -10.20
CA ASP A 99 -6.14 4.62 -10.72
C ASP A 99 -6.30 4.80 -12.25
N THR A 100 -5.50 5.65 -12.90
CA THR A 100 -5.55 5.84 -14.36
C THR A 100 -5.35 4.51 -15.12
N GLY A 101 -6.31 4.15 -15.97
CA GLY A 101 -6.31 2.88 -16.72
C GLY A 101 -6.99 1.72 -16.00
N TYR A 102 -7.46 1.91 -14.77
CA TYR A 102 -8.11 0.88 -13.96
C TYR A 102 -9.62 1.12 -13.84
N SER A 103 -10.37 0.87 -14.92
CA SER A 103 -11.84 0.94 -14.87
C SER A 103 -12.45 -0.23 -14.08
N PHE A 104 -11.78 -1.39 -14.06
CA PHE A 104 -12.03 -2.42 -13.08
C PHE A 104 -11.35 -2.01 -11.79
N THR A 105 -12.14 -1.60 -10.81
CA THR A 105 -11.67 -0.81 -9.68
C THR A 105 -11.04 -1.67 -8.58
N TRP A 106 -10.47 -1.00 -7.58
CA TRP A 106 -10.04 -1.64 -6.34
C TRP A 106 -11.17 -2.44 -5.65
N ASP A 107 -12.40 -1.94 -5.68
CA ASP A 107 -13.51 -2.60 -5.02
C ASP A 107 -13.93 -3.85 -5.82
N ASP A 108 -13.79 -3.81 -7.15
CA ASP A 108 -14.05 -4.95 -8.03
C ASP A 108 -13.00 -6.05 -7.89
N VAL A 109 -11.69 -5.73 -7.82
CA VAL A 109 -10.65 -6.75 -7.60
C VAL A 109 -10.72 -7.35 -6.20
N ILE A 110 -11.15 -6.58 -5.19
CA ILE A 110 -11.44 -7.11 -3.85
C ILE A 110 -12.62 -8.08 -3.90
N ALA A 111 -13.71 -7.73 -4.60
CA ALA A 111 -14.85 -8.61 -4.80
C ALA A 111 -14.45 -9.90 -5.54
N TYR A 112 -13.66 -9.77 -6.62
CA TYR A 112 -13.10 -10.91 -7.36
C TYR A 112 -12.36 -11.91 -6.45
N CYS A 113 -11.54 -11.38 -5.53
CA CYS A 113 -10.79 -12.20 -4.57
C CYS A 113 -11.73 -12.89 -3.58
N ASN A 114 -12.69 -12.16 -3.02
CA ASN A 114 -13.65 -12.70 -2.05
C ASN A 114 -14.52 -13.81 -2.67
N ASP A 115 -15.00 -13.62 -3.90
CA ASP A 115 -15.82 -14.58 -4.64
C ASP A 115 -15.07 -15.90 -4.91
N ARG A 116 -13.73 -15.85 -4.95
CA ARG A 116 -12.85 -17.00 -5.16
C ARG A 116 -12.22 -17.53 -3.87
N ALA A 117 -12.66 -17.02 -2.70
CA ALA A 117 -12.09 -17.35 -1.41
C ALA A 117 -10.55 -17.11 -1.31
N ILE A 118 -10.04 -16.15 -2.06
CA ILE A 118 -8.65 -15.68 -1.94
C ILE A 118 -8.57 -14.81 -0.68
N PRO A 119 -7.74 -15.17 0.31
CA PRO A 119 -7.74 -14.48 1.60
C PRO A 119 -7.13 -13.08 1.48
N LEU A 120 -7.87 -12.06 1.92
CA LEU A 120 -7.39 -10.68 2.05
C LEU A 120 -7.42 -10.26 3.52
N VAL A 121 -6.39 -9.52 3.97
CA VAL A 121 -6.27 -9.14 5.37
C VAL A 121 -6.41 -7.63 5.58
N LYS A 122 -7.23 -7.28 6.57
CA LYS A 122 -7.43 -5.90 7.03
C LYS A 122 -6.46 -5.56 8.16
N GLY A 123 -6.12 -4.28 8.29
CA GLY A 123 -5.21 -3.79 9.32
C GLY A 123 -3.76 -4.23 9.15
N TYR A 124 -2.97 -4.03 10.21
CA TYR A 124 -1.58 -4.45 10.26
C TYR A 124 -1.48 -5.95 10.54
N VAL A 125 -0.57 -6.62 9.83
CA VAL A 125 -0.21 -8.03 10.10
C VAL A 125 1.27 -8.12 10.40
N HIS A 126 1.59 -8.81 11.49
CA HIS A 126 2.98 -9.08 11.87
C HIS A 126 3.49 -10.34 11.18
N GLY A 127 4.29 -10.17 10.14
CA GLY A 127 4.94 -11.26 9.42
C GLY A 127 3.99 -12.15 8.60
N GLY A 128 4.56 -13.24 8.07
CA GLY A 128 3.87 -14.19 7.21
C GLY A 128 3.58 -13.65 5.80
N TRP A 129 3.27 -14.57 4.89
CA TRP A 129 2.86 -14.20 3.53
C TRP A 129 1.43 -13.67 3.52
N GLN A 130 1.24 -12.54 2.86
CA GLN A 130 -0.07 -11.93 2.65
C GLN A 130 -0.38 -11.91 1.16
N THR A 131 -1.66 -12.04 0.80
CA THR A 131 -2.08 -11.80 -0.59
C THR A 131 -1.71 -10.39 -0.99
N MET A 132 -1.02 -10.28 -2.13
CA MET A 132 -0.62 -9.01 -2.71
C MET A 132 -1.52 -8.69 -3.88
N ILE A 133 -1.89 -7.41 -4.01
CA ILE A 133 -2.62 -6.90 -5.18
C ILE A 133 -1.83 -5.70 -5.70
N ASN A 134 -1.27 -5.85 -6.88
CA ASN A 134 -0.44 -4.83 -7.49
C ASN A 134 -1.04 -4.34 -8.81
N LYS A 135 -0.87 -3.05 -9.06
CA LYS A 135 -1.06 -2.43 -10.36
C LYS A 135 0.23 -2.58 -11.16
N ASN A 136 0.11 -3.00 -12.41
CA ASN A 136 1.25 -3.14 -13.31
C ASN A 136 0.87 -2.76 -14.75
N LYS A 137 1.81 -2.91 -15.66
CA LYS A 137 1.56 -2.84 -17.11
C LYS A 137 2.09 -4.11 -17.76
N ASN A 138 1.35 -4.65 -18.73
CA ASN A 138 1.85 -5.73 -19.57
C ASN A 138 2.87 -5.18 -20.60
N ASP A 139 3.43 -6.05 -21.45
CA ASP A 139 4.43 -5.69 -22.45
C ASP A 139 3.94 -4.67 -23.49
N GLU A 140 2.62 -4.55 -23.66
CA GLU A 140 1.96 -3.58 -24.55
C GLU A 140 1.66 -2.25 -23.84
N GLY A 141 1.99 -2.12 -22.55
CA GLY A 141 1.74 -0.94 -21.75
C GLY A 141 0.31 -0.83 -21.19
N ILE A 142 -0.51 -1.88 -21.36
CA ILE A 142 -1.89 -1.94 -20.87
C ILE A 142 -1.88 -2.18 -19.37
N ALA A 143 -2.72 -1.44 -18.65
CA ALA A 143 -2.89 -1.58 -17.20
C ALA A 143 -3.44 -2.96 -16.83
N VAL A 144 -2.84 -3.60 -15.82
CA VAL A 144 -3.26 -4.93 -15.34
C VAL A 144 -3.22 -4.99 -13.81
N TRP A 145 -4.16 -5.73 -13.24
CA TRP A 145 -4.09 -6.16 -11.85
C TRP A 145 -3.29 -7.44 -11.75
N VAL A 146 -2.38 -7.53 -10.79
CA VAL A 146 -1.62 -8.72 -10.46
C VAL A 146 -1.93 -9.11 -9.02
N VAL A 147 -2.65 -10.22 -8.85
CA VAL A 147 -2.98 -10.80 -7.54
C VAL A 147 -2.05 -11.98 -7.29
N THR A 148 -1.20 -11.89 -6.27
CA THR A 148 -0.33 -13.00 -5.86
C THR A 148 -0.75 -13.50 -4.49
N TRP A 149 -1.14 -14.76 -4.40
CA TRP A 149 -1.67 -15.34 -3.17
C TRP A 149 -1.12 -16.73 -2.91
N LYS A 150 -1.22 -17.17 -1.66
CA LYS A 150 -0.70 -18.48 -1.24
C LYS A 150 -1.72 -19.59 -1.49
N LYS A 151 -1.44 -20.45 -2.47
CA LYS A 151 -2.26 -21.59 -2.87
C LYS A 151 -1.76 -22.87 -2.19
N GLY A 152 -2.15 -23.06 -0.92
CA GLY A 152 -1.70 -24.19 -0.10
C GLY A 152 -0.43 -23.89 0.71
N LEU A 153 0.35 -24.90 1.11
CA LEU A 153 1.45 -24.70 2.07
C LEU A 153 2.74 -24.14 1.47
N SER A 154 3.05 -24.44 0.20
CA SER A 154 4.34 -24.16 -0.44
C SER A 154 4.24 -23.64 -1.87
N ARG A 155 3.07 -23.19 -2.30
CA ARG A 155 2.85 -22.67 -3.66
C ARG A 155 2.21 -21.30 -3.59
N LEU A 156 2.65 -20.43 -4.50
CA LEU A 156 1.98 -19.19 -4.78
C LEU A 156 1.28 -19.33 -6.12
N GLU A 157 0.16 -18.64 -6.28
CA GLU A 157 -0.48 -18.45 -7.58
C GLU A 157 -0.51 -16.95 -7.86
N GLU A 158 -0.14 -16.60 -9.08
CA GLU A 158 -0.27 -15.26 -9.61
C GLU A 158 -1.38 -15.24 -10.66
N ILE A 159 -2.33 -14.33 -10.47
CA ILE A 159 -3.47 -14.09 -11.34
C ILE A 159 -3.29 -12.70 -11.94
N THR A 160 -3.36 -12.61 -13.27
CA THR A 160 -3.33 -11.34 -13.99
C THR A 160 -4.70 -11.04 -14.58
N LEU A 161 -5.28 -9.90 -14.20
CA LEU A 161 -6.55 -9.42 -14.73
C LEU A 161 -6.33 -8.16 -15.56
N ASP A 162 -7.13 -7.98 -16.60
CA ASP A 162 -7.18 -6.72 -17.34
C ASP A 162 -7.62 -5.57 -16.41
N GLY A 163 -6.89 -4.45 -16.44
CA GLY A 163 -7.16 -3.31 -15.57
C GLY A 163 -8.47 -2.59 -15.89
N ALA A 164 -8.95 -2.66 -17.13
CA ALA A 164 -10.18 -2.00 -17.55
C ALA A 164 -11.41 -2.89 -17.41
N THR A 165 -11.31 -4.18 -17.74
CA THR A 165 -12.45 -5.10 -17.80
C THR A 165 -12.52 -6.10 -16.66
N GLY A 166 -11.40 -6.37 -15.98
CA GLY A 166 -11.28 -7.45 -15.00
C GLY A 166 -11.25 -8.86 -15.62
N GLU A 167 -11.13 -8.95 -16.95
CA GLU A 167 -10.98 -10.24 -17.64
C GLU A 167 -9.72 -10.96 -17.18
N LEU A 168 -9.82 -12.27 -16.96
CA LEU A 168 -8.67 -13.10 -16.63
C LEU A 168 -7.76 -13.24 -17.85
N LEU A 169 -6.57 -12.64 -17.78
CA LEU A 169 -5.58 -12.71 -18.85
C LEU A 169 -4.62 -13.89 -18.66
N ASN A 170 -4.24 -14.17 -17.41
CA ASN A 170 -3.29 -15.24 -17.12
C ASN A 170 -3.42 -15.78 -15.69
N THR A 171 -2.99 -17.02 -15.49
CA THR A 171 -2.75 -17.61 -14.18
C THR A 171 -1.49 -18.46 -14.24
N ARG A 172 -0.58 -18.30 -13.28
CA ARG A 172 0.62 -19.14 -13.15
C ARG A 172 0.92 -19.50 -11.71
N ASP A 173 1.35 -20.74 -11.51
CA ASP A 173 1.92 -21.18 -10.24
C ASP A 173 3.37 -20.67 -10.15
N LEU A 174 3.73 -20.13 -8.98
CA LEU A 174 5.08 -19.72 -8.64
C LEU A 174 5.61 -20.62 -7.52
N GLU A 175 6.90 -20.95 -7.58
CA GLU A 175 7.57 -21.61 -6.46
C GLU A 175 7.68 -20.64 -5.29
N PHE A 176 7.26 -21.09 -4.11
CA PHE A 176 7.49 -20.34 -2.88
C PHE A 176 8.95 -20.55 -2.45
N VAL A 177 9.79 -19.56 -2.71
CA VAL A 177 11.13 -19.50 -2.12
C VAL A 177 10.98 -18.74 -0.80
N ASP A 178 11.14 -19.45 0.32
CA ASP A 178 11.19 -18.81 1.65
C ASP A 178 12.42 -17.88 1.68
N PRO A 179 12.25 -16.58 1.97
CA PRO A 179 13.35 -15.61 1.97
C PRO A 179 14.39 -15.86 3.09
#